data_AF-A0A9E0LX54-F1
#
_entry.id   AF-A0A9E0LX54-F1
#
_cell.length_a   1.000
_cell.length_b   1.000
_cell.length_c   1.000
_cell.angle_alpha   90.00
_cell.angle_beta   90.00
_cell.angle_gamma   90.00
#
_symmetry.space_group_name_H-M   'P 1'
#
loop_
_entity.id
_entity.type
_entity.pdbx_description
1 polymer ?
#
loop_
_entity_poly.entity_id
_entity_poly.type
_entity_poly.pdbx_seq_one_letter_code
_entity_poly.pdbx_strand_id
1 'polypeptide(L)'
;FYTVSPREVPAGTFGAEFSGSGANSTAVAPRDPAIAEAASSLQRLAGATGGDALFLDDGLSERLSTVADDASASYSLGFSTGEEDGAGDHVIRVRTQDDELTVRHRESFRRSSLAERAEAALVAAATFETTVNPLAMQLELGAPAPLDKKGKEAMVPILVRIPLALVSLEPAGADGTRRAARLTARVAVLNEARHIRLGESGPIGISIPAADLEKALGGFWAYRAEVEVGRGTQRVAVVVSDEIAGTVSTLTATVERPVE
;
A
#
# COMPACT_ATOMS: atom_id res chain seq x y z
N PHE A 1 9.75 15.14 1.96
CA PHE A 1 8.66 15.53 1.04
C PHE A 1 8.45 17.03 1.16
N TYR A 2 8.23 17.77 0.08
CA TYR A 2 7.94 19.22 0.15
C TYR A 2 6.66 19.51 -0.61
N THR A 3 5.82 20.39 -0.08
CA THR A 3 4.60 20.86 -0.75
C THR A 3 4.70 22.35 -0.98
N VAL A 4 4.24 22.84 -2.13
CA VAL A 4 4.18 24.28 -2.41
C VAL A 4 2.72 24.72 -2.44
N SER A 5 2.39 25.70 -1.60
CA SER A 5 1.02 26.21 -1.42
C SER A 5 1.01 27.74 -1.50
N PRO A 6 -0.09 28.39 -1.92
CA PRO A 6 -0.25 29.83 -1.72
C PRO A 6 -0.33 30.15 -0.22
N ARG A 7 0.26 31.27 0.23
CA ARG A 7 0.06 31.76 1.62
C ARG A 7 -1.19 32.61 1.68
N GLU A 8 -2.15 32.26 2.54
CA GLU A 8 -3.15 33.24 2.98
C GLU A 8 -2.70 33.86 4.30
N VAL A 9 -2.52 35.18 4.29
CA VAL A 9 -2.16 35.96 5.48
C VAL A 9 -3.37 35.95 6.43
N PRO A 10 -3.23 35.52 7.70
CA PRO A 10 -4.32 35.67 8.66
C PRO A 10 -4.71 37.14 8.72
N ALA A 11 -6.02 37.41 8.69
CA ALA A 11 -6.48 38.78 8.88
C ALA A 11 -5.91 39.27 10.23
N GLY A 12 -5.19 40.39 10.20
CA GLY A 12 -4.76 41.06 11.42
C GLY A 12 -5.95 41.20 12.37
N THR A 13 -5.70 41.01 13.66
CA THR A 13 -6.71 41.15 14.71
C THR A 13 -7.36 42.53 14.62
N PHE A 14 -8.52 42.62 13.97
CA PHE A 14 -9.36 43.81 14.08
C PHE A 14 -10.11 43.68 15.41
N GLY A 15 -9.57 44.32 16.45
CA GLY A 15 -10.26 44.53 17.71
C GLY A 15 -11.61 45.20 17.47
N ALA A 16 -12.63 44.75 18.20
CA ALA A 16 -14.03 45.09 17.99
C ALA A 16 -14.41 46.50 18.50
N GLU A 17 -13.54 47.49 18.34
CA GLU A 17 -13.73 48.81 18.94
C GLU A 17 -13.09 49.95 18.14
N PHE A 18 -13.58 50.21 16.93
CA PHE A 18 -13.68 51.59 16.44
C PHE A 18 -14.63 51.71 15.23
N SER A 19 -15.77 52.37 15.44
CA SER A 19 -16.62 52.86 14.35
C SER A 19 -16.01 54.12 13.75
N GLY A 20 -15.63 54.09 12.47
CA GLY A 20 -15.18 55.27 11.74
C GLY A 20 -15.42 55.11 10.24
N SER A 21 -16.44 55.80 9.74
CA SER A 21 -16.81 55.87 8.32
C SER A 21 -15.64 56.40 7.47
N GLY A 22 -15.22 55.61 6.48
CA GLY A 22 -14.23 56.00 5.48
C GLY A 22 -14.56 55.34 4.15
N ALA A 23 -14.96 56.15 3.16
CA ALA A 23 -15.25 55.73 1.80
C ALA A 23 -13.95 55.33 1.06
N ASN A 24 -13.46 54.12 1.31
CA ASN A 24 -12.51 53.38 0.47
C ASN A 24 -12.22 51.97 1.01
N SER A 25 -13.25 51.26 1.49
CA SER A 25 -13.11 49.81 1.70
C SER A 25 -13.26 49.11 0.36
N THR A 26 -12.13 48.82 -0.28
CA THR A 26 -12.07 47.76 -1.28
C THR A 26 -12.61 46.49 -0.60
N ALA A 27 -13.82 46.07 -1.00
CA ALA A 27 -14.39 44.82 -0.58
C ALA A 27 -13.39 43.71 -0.95
N VAL A 28 -12.68 43.18 0.04
CA VAL A 28 -11.85 41.98 -0.14
C VAL A 28 -12.81 40.88 -0.56
N ALA A 29 -12.55 40.29 -1.73
CA ALA A 29 -13.36 39.20 -2.27
C ALA A 29 -13.54 38.10 -1.20
N PRO A 30 -14.72 37.45 -1.13
CA PRO A 30 -14.95 36.37 -0.18
C PRO A 30 -13.88 35.29 -0.38
N ARG A 31 -13.10 35.02 0.67
CA ARG A 31 -12.09 33.96 0.69
C ARG A 31 -12.77 32.61 0.61
N ASP A 32 -12.19 31.68 -0.14
CA ASP A 32 -12.68 30.30 -0.21
C ASP A 32 -12.10 29.50 0.97
N PRO A 33 -12.89 29.18 2.02
CA PRO A 33 -12.40 28.44 3.17
C PRO A 33 -11.88 27.04 2.80
N ALA A 34 -12.28 26.48 1.65
CA ALA A 34 -11.78 25.19 1.20
C ALA A 34 -10.28 25.22 0.87
N ILE A 35 -9.78 26.35 0.35
CA ILE A 35 -8.36 26.51 -0.01
C ILE A 35 -7.50 26.60 1.25
N ALA A 36 -7.94 27.34 2.26
CA ALA A 36 -7.26 27.46 3.54
C ALA A 36 -7.19 26.12 4.28
N GLU A 37 -8.27 25.34 4.28
CA GLU A 37 -8.30 24.00 4.87
C GLU A 37 -7.43 22.98 4.11
N ALA A 38 -7.40 23.06 2.77
CA ALA A 38 -6.51 22.25 1.96
C ALA A 38 -5.05 22.57 2.24
N ALA A 39 -4.67 23.84 2.31
CA ALA A 39 -3.30 24.27 2.63
C ALA A 39 -2.88 23.83 4.03
N SER A 40 -3.77 23.97 5.03
CA SER A 40 -3.50 23.52 6.41
C SER A 40 -3.31 22.00 6.50
N SER A 41 -4.09 21.24 5.73
CA SER A 41 -3.99 19.79 5.67
C SER A 41 -2.71 19.33 4.98
N LEU A 42 -2.31 19.98 3.89
CA LEU A 42 -1.03 19.72 3.21
C LEU A 42 0.15 20.03 4.12
N GLN A 43 0.09 21.12 4.88
CA GLN A 43 1.13 21.47 5.84
C GLN A 43 1.28 20.42 6.94
N ARG A 44 0.17 19.93 7.52
CA ARG A 44 0.21 18.84 8.51
C ARG A 44 0.82 17.57 7.92
N LEU A 45 0.48 17.23 6.68
CA LEU A 45 0.99 16.03 6.01
C LEU A 45 2.49 16.16 5.68
N ALA A 46 2.93 17.34 5.24
CA ALA A 46 4.35 17.64 5.02
C ALA A 46 5.13 17.46 6.33
N GLY A 47 4.70 18.10 7.42
CA GLY A 47 5.34 17.97 8.74
C GLY A 47 5.41 16.53 9.23
N ALA A 48 4.30 15.79 9.19
CA ALA A 48 4.24 14.39 9.62
C ALA A 48 5.22 13.47 8.88
N THR A 49 5.61 13.83 7.64
CA THR A 49 6.57 13.08 6.81
C THR A 49 8.02 13.57 6.93
N GLY A 50 8.32 14.49 7.86
CA GLY A 50 9.63 15.16 7.98
C GLY A 50 9.87 16.21 6.89
N GLY A 51 8.82 16.50 6.12
CA GLY A 51 8.75 17.50 5.08
C GLY A 51 8.51 18.91 5.59
N ASP A 52 8.46 19.86 4.65
CA ASP A 52 8.09 21.24 4.96
C ASP A 52 7.14 21.78 3.89
N ALA A 53 6.25 22.67 4.31
CA ALA A 53 5.34 23.38 3.43
C ALA A 53 5.97 24.71 3.02
N LEU A 54 6.27 24.81 1.73
CA LEU A 54 6.74 26.03 1.11
C LEU A 54 5.52 26.87 0.73
N PHE A 55 5.64 28.17 0.97
CA PHE A 55 4.61 29.11 0.59
C PHE A 55 5.09 30.00 -0.55
N LEU A 56 4.20 30.31 -1.49
CA LEU A 56 4.45 31.30 -2.54
C LEU A 56 4.45 32.71 -1.92
N ASP A 57 5.56 33.09 -1.30
CA ASP A 57 5.80 34.41 -0.73
C ASP A 57 7.21 34.91 -1.07
N ASP A 58 7.56 36.12 -0.62
CA ASP A 58 8.85 36.76 -0.89
C ASP A 58 10.05 35.95 -0.35
N GLY A 59 9.81 35.01 0.59
CA GLY A 59 10.83 34.13 1.16
C GLY A 59 11.00 32.80 0.42
N LEU A 60 10.25 32.54 -0.65
CA LEU A 60 10.29 31.26 -1.37
C LEU A 60 11.70 30.92 -1.88
N SER A 61 12.44 31.91 -2.41
CA SER A 61 13.78 31.69 -2.93
C SER A 61 14.75 31.18 -1.87
N GLU A 62 14.70 31.73 -0.65
CA GLU A 62 15.52 31.30 0.48
C GLU A 62 15.13 29.89 0.93
N ARG A 63 13.83 29.60 1.03
CA ARG A 63 13.37 28.24 1.38
C ARG A 63 13.75 27.20 0.32
N LEU A 64 13.75 27.59 -0.96
CA LEU A 64 14.23 26.72 -2.04
C LEU A 64 15.73 26.45 -1.96
N SER A 65 16.55 27.40 -1.50
CA SER A 65 17.96 27.10 -1.18
C SER A 65 18.09 26.10 -0.04
N THR A 66 17.29 26.23 1.03
CA THR A 66 17.27 25.23 2.11
C THR A 66 16.87 23.85 1.61
N VAL A 67 15.91 23.76 0.68
CA VAL A 67 15.53 22.47 0.05
C VAL A 67 16.71 21.86 -0.72
N ALA A 68 17.50 22.69 -1.42
CA ALA A 68 18.68 22.23 -2.14
C ALA A 68 19.77 21.74 -1.16
N ASP A 69 19.98 22.45 -0.05
CA ASP A 69 20.91 22.05 1.01
C ASP A 69 20.46 20.74 1.69
N ASP A 70 19.18 20.62 2.04
CA ASP A 70 18.58 19.40 2.60
C ASP A 70 18.77 18.20 1.65
N ALA A 71 18.62 18.41 0.34
CA ALA A 71 18.82 17.37 -0.66
C ALA A 71 20.30 16.95 -0.79
N SER A 72 21.23 17.86 -0.51
CA SER A 72 22.67 17.60 -0.60
C SER A 72 23.19 16.70 0.54
N ALA A 73 22.49 16.66 1.67
CA ALA A 73 22.88 15.90 2.86
C ALA A 73 21.71 15.10 3.44
N SER A 74 21.23 14.10 2.67
CA SER A 74 20.17 13.20 3.10
C SER A 74 20.68 11.80 3.44
N TYR A 75 20.19 11.23 4.54
CA TYR A 75 20.46 9.85 4.95
C TYR A 75 19.15 9.08 5.07
N SER A 76 19.10 7.90 4.47
CA SER A 76 18.01 6.95 4.64
C SER A 76 18.43 5.91 5.68
N LEU A 77 17.75 5.91 6.82
CA LEU A 77 17.96 4.93 7.89
C LEU A 77 16.82 3.93 7.89
N GLY A 78 17.14 2.69 7.50
CA GLY A 78 16.21 1.56 7.64
C GLY A 78 16.32 0.98 9.05
N PHE A 79 15.19 0.91 9.76
CA PHE A 79 15.06 0.13 10.98
C PHE A 79 13.83 -0.76 10.87
N SER A 80 13.89 -1.95 11.47
CA SER A 80 12.78 -2.90 11.52
C SER A 80 12.23 -2.98 12.94
N THR A 81 10.91 -2.98 13.07
CA THR A 81 10.22 -3.31 14.32
C THR A 81 9.67 -4.73 14.28
N GLY A 82 9.62 -5.36 15.46
CA GLY A 82 9.16 -6.73 15.61
C GLY A 82 7.64 -6.85 15.59
N GLU A 83 7.14 -8.09 15.65
CA GLU A 83 5.70 -8.31 15.86
C GLU A 83 5.23 -7.91 17.25
N GLU A 84 6.10 -8.02 18.25
CA GLU A 84 5.84 -7.59 19.62
C GLU A 84 5.48 -6.11 19.76
N ASP A 85 5.95 -5.25 18.85
CA ASP A 85 5.69 -3.82 18.88
C ASP A 85 4.25 -3.47 18.44
N GLY A 86 3.53 -4.43 17.87
CA GLY A 86 2.15 -4.25 17.41
C GLY A 86 1.99 -3.40 16.15
N ALA A 87 0.73 -3.25 15.71
CA ALA A 87 0.35 -2.55 14.46
C ALA A 87 -0.14 -1.10 14.68
N GLY A 88 0.06 -0.56 15.88
CA GLY A 88 -0.32 0.79 16.25
C GLY A 88 0.56 1.86 15.60
N ASP A 89 0.19 3.11 15.86
CA ASP A 89 1.03 4.25 15.51
C ASP A 89 2.22 4.34 16.47
N HIS A 90 3.42 4.42 15.89
CA HIS A 90 4.69 4.48 16.60
C HIS A 90 5.33 5.85 16.39
N VAL A 91 5.71 6.52 17.47
CA VAL A 91 6.38 7.83 17.41
C VAL A 91 7.88 7.62 17.20
N ILE A 92 8.44 8.33 16.21
CA ILE A 92 9.87 8.35 15.95
C ILE A 92 10.48 9.51 16.74
N ARG A 93 11.54 9.24 17.50
CA ARG A 93 12.33 10.27 18.18
C ARG A 93 13.80 10.12 17.80
N VAL A 94 14.32 11.13 17.11
CA VAL A 94 15.75 11.20 16.76
C VAL A 94 16.48 12.06 17.79
N ARG A 95 17.66 11.61 18.20
CA ARG A 95 18.58 12.38 19.06
C ARG A 95 19.94 12.41 18.38
N THR A 96 20.52 13.59 18.30
CA THR A 96 21.88 13.81 17.82
C THR A 96 22.86 13.73 19.00
N GLN A 97 24.15 13.49 18.72
CA GLN A 97 25.18 13.58 19.77
C GLN A 97 25.51 15.03 20.11
N ASP A 98 25.34 15.92 19.15
CA ASP A 98 25.48 17.36 19.30
C ASP A 98 24.09 17.99 19.32
N ASP A 99 23.76 18.67 20.42
CA ASP A 99 22.46 19.29 20.66
C ASP A 99 22.24 20.55 19.80
N GLU A 100 23.28 21.09 19.15
CA GLU A 100 23.16 22.21 18.21
C GLU A 100 22.64 21.76 16.82
N LEU A 101 22.67 20.45 16.54
CA LEU A 101 22.20 19.89 15.28
C LEU A 101 20.69 19.65 15.29
N THR A 102 20.01 20.16 14.27
CA THR A 102 18.58 19.91 14.05
C THR A 102 18.39 18.87 12.95
N VAL A 103 17.60 17.83 13.22
CA VAL A 103 17.28 16.78 12.25
C VAL A 103 15.80 16.82 11.90
N ARG A 104 15.51 16.88 10.61
CA ARG A 104 14.16 16.70 10.08
C ARG A 104 13.89 15.22 9.88
N HIS A 105 12.83 14.71 10.49
CA HIS A 105 12.45 13.32 10.38
C HIS A 105 10.94 13.15 10.37
N ARG A 106 10.48 11.99 9.88
CA ARG A 106 9.07 11.57 9.96
C ARG A 106 8.65 11.48 11.43
N GLU A 107 7.47 12.00 11.79
CA GLU A 107 7.02 12.04 13.19
C GLU A 107 6.60 10.67 13.72
N SER A 108 5.91 9.90 12.88
CA SER A 108 5.40 8.59 13.26
C SER A 108 5.34 7.65 12.06
N PHE A 109 5.33 6.36 12.35
CA PHE A 109 5.00 5.34 11.37
C PHE A 109 3.96 4.40 11.94
N ARG A 110 3.12 3.85 11.07
CA ARG A 110 2.23 2.76 11.39
C ARG A 110 2.73 1.52 10.69
N ARG A 111 2.83 0.41 11.41
CA ARG A 111 3.19 -0.87 10.80
C ARG A 111 1.98 -1.42 10.06
N SER A 112 2.12 -1.62 8.75
CA SER A 112 1.14 -2.36 7.97
C SER A 112 1.22 -3.84 8.32
N SER A 113 0.10 -4.42 8.71
CA SER A 113 -0.04 -5.86 8.90
C SER A 113 0.28 -6.61 7.60
N LEU A 114 0.60 -7.90 7.69
CA LEU A 114 0.82 -8.72 6.50
C LEU A 114 -0.41 -8.72 5.58
N ALA A 115 -1.61 -8.77 6.15
CA ALA A 115 -2.87 -8.71 5.40
C ALA A 115 -3.03 -7.38 4.65
N GLU A 116 -2.77 -6.24 5.30
CA GLU A 116 -2.80 -4.92 4.65
C GLU A 116 -1.75 -4.80 3.55
N ARG A 117 -0.53 -5.31 3.78
CA ARG A 117 0.53 -5.33 2.76
C ARG A 117 0.15 -6.20 1.56
N ALA A 118 -0.43 -7.37 1.81
CA ALA A 118 -0.89 -8.28 0.76
C ALA A 118 -2.03 -7.65 -0.05
N GLU A 119 -2.99 -6.98 0.61
CA GLU A 119 -4.08 -6.29 -0.06
C GLU A 119 -3.60 -5.10 -0.90
N ALA A 120 -2.70 -4.26 -0.35
CA ALA A 120 -2.09 -3.17 -1.08
C ALA A 120 -1.30 -3.67 -2.30
N ALA A 121 -0.52 -4.74 -2.13
CA ALA A 121 0.21 -5.38 -3.23
C ALA A 121 -0.73 -5.96 -4.30
N LEU A 122 -1.86 -6.55 -3.89
CA LEU A 122 -2.87 -7.09 -4.81
C LEU A 122 -3.53 -5.99 -5.64
N VAL A 123 -3.92 -4.88 -5.00
CA VAL A 123 -4.50 -3.71 -5.67
C VAL A 123 -3.48 -3.07 -6.61
N ALA A 124 -2.21 -2.95 -6.19
CA ALA A 124 -1.14 -2.44 -7.02
C ALA A 124 -0.88 -3.34 -8.24
N ALA A 125 -0.86 -4.66 -8.05
CA ALA A 125 -0.70 -5.64 -9.13
C ALA A 125 -1.86 -5.56 -10.13
N ALA A 126 -3.11 -5.49 -9.64
CA ALA A 126 -4.27 -5.33 -10.51
C ALA A 126 -4.24 -4.01 -11.31
N THR A 127 -3.90 -2.90 -10.66
CA THR A 127 -3.97 -1.56 -11.25
C THR A 127 -2.79 -1.24 -12.16
N PHE A 128 -1.57 -1.52 -11.70
CA PHE A 128 -0.32 -1.06 -12.32
C PHE A 128 0.50 -2.19 -12.95
N GLU A 129 0.04 -3.44 -12.87
CA GLU A 129 0.77 -4.62 -13.38
C GLU A 129 2.13 -4.85 -12.68
N THR A 130 2.32 -4.23 -11.51
CA THR A 130 3.51 -4.43 -10.70
C THR A 130 3.45 -5.82 -10.06
N THR A 131 4.33 -6.71 -10.52
CA THR A 131 4.47 -8.06 -9.98
C THR A 131 5.77 -8.19 -9.19
N VAL A 132 5.69 -8.86 -8.03
CA VAL A 132 6.83 -9.17 -7.17
C VAL A 132 6.66 -10.63 -6.77
N ASN A 133 7.56 -11.52 -7.20
CA ASN A 133 7.35 -12.96 -7.06
C ASN A 133 8.54 -13.69 -6.39
N PRO A 134 8.86 -13.40 -5.12
CA PRO A 134 9.92 -14.09 -4.38
C PRO A 134 9.65 -15.58 -4.17
N LEU A 135 8.37 -16.00 -4.14
CA LEU A 135 7.99 -17.42 -4.03
C LEU A 135 8.08 -18.18 -5.37
N ALA A 136 8.51 -17.53 -6.46
CA ALA A 136 8.58 -18.10 -7.81
C ALA A 136 7.31 -18.85 -8.23
N MET A 137 6.15 -18.32 -7.85
CA MET A 137 4.85 -18.91 -8.16
C MET A 137 4.57 -18.85 -9.65
N GLN A 138 3.71 -19.74 -10.13
CA GLN A 138 3.21 -19.74 -11.49
C GLN A 138 1.68 -19.66 -11.47
N LEU A 139 1.11 -18.88 -12.39
CA LEU A 139 -0.33 -18.72 -12.55
C LEU A 139 -0.74 -19.28 -13.91
N GLU A 140 -1.67 -20.22 -13.89
CA GLU A 140 -2.30 -20.81 -15.07
C GLU A 140 -3.80 -20.49 -15.04
N LEU A 141 -4.31 -20.00 -16.17
CA LEU A 141 -5.74 -19.78 -16.38
C LEU A 141 -6.32 -21.00 -17.09
N GLY A 142 -7.39 -21.56 -16.54
CA GLY A 142 -8.16 -22.62 -17.20
C GLY A 142 -9.22 -22.05 -18.15
N ALA A 143 -9.90 -22.97 -18.87
CA ALA A 143 -10.98 -22.58 -19.77
C ALA A 143 -12.18 -22.03 -18.97
N PRO A 144 -12.80 -20.92 -19.43
CA PRO A 144 -13.99 -20.36 -18.78
C PRO A 144 -15.13 -21.38 -18.79
N ALA A 145 -15.75 -21.58 -17.62
CA ALA A 145 -16.94 -22.39 -17.46
C ALA A 145 -18.15 -21.74 -18.18
N PRO A 146 -19.19 -22.53 -18.52
CA PRO A 146 -20.41 -22.01 -19.15
C PRO A 146 -21.02 -20.88 -18.32
N LEU A 147 -21.60 -19.90 -19.02
CA LEU A 147 -22.17 -18.68 -18.46
C LEU A 147 -23.15 -18.96 -17.30
N ASP A 148 -23.19 -18.04 -16.34
CA ASP A 148 -24.28 -18.01 -15.35
C ASP A 148 -25.66 -17.91 -16.06
N LYS A 149 -26.74 -18.22 -15.33
CA LYS A 149 -28.11 -18.22 -15.86
C LYS A 149 -28.55 -16.86 -16.45
N LYS A 150 -27.81 -15.77 -16.21
CA LYS A 150 -28.07 -14.42 -16.71
C LYS A 150 -27.12 -13.99 -17.84
N GLY A 151 -26.15 -14.81 -18.25
CA GLY A 151 -25.26 -14.55 -19.38
C GLY A 151 -24.26 -13.40 -19.18
N LYS A 152 -24.06 -12.94 -17.94
CA LYS A 152 -23.24 -11.75 -17.65
C LYS A 152 -21.83 -12.11 -17.19
N GLU A 153 -21.69 -13.16 -16.41
CA GLU A 153 -20.42 -13.55 -15.77
C GLU A 153 -20.08 -15.01 -16.13
N ALA A 154 -18.78 -15.29 -16.25
CA ALA A 154 -18.26 -16.65 -16.36
C ALA A 154 -17.28 -16.91 -15.24
N MET A 155 -17.26 -18.14 -14.75
CA MET A 155 -16.26 -18.61 -13.80
C MET A 155 -15.02 -19.04 -14.58
N VAL A 156 -13.87 -18.42 -14.31
CA VAL A 156 -12.58 -18.85 -14.82
C VAL A 156 -11.83 -19.56 -13.69
N PRO A 157 -11.53 -20.86 -13.83
CA PRO A 157 -10.69 -21.54 -12.87
C PRO A 157 -9.25 -21.04 -13.02
N ILE A 158 -8.64 -20.68 -11.91
CA ILE A 158 -7.23 -20.33 -11.82
C ILE A 158 -6.47 -21.41 -11.05
N LEU A 159 -5.27 -21.72 -11.52
CA LEU A 159 -4.36 -22.65 -10.86
C LEU A 159 -3.06 -21.88 -10.52
N VAL A 160 -2.78 -21.79 -9.23
CA VAL A 160 -1.53 -21.19 -8.72
C VAL A 160 -0.63 -22.31 -8.25
N ARG A 161 0.56 -22.43 -8.86
CA ARG A 161 1.58 -23.39 -8.46
C ARG A 161 2.59 -22.69 -7.56
N ILE A 162 2.73 -23.17 -6.33
CA ILE A 162 3.60 -22.59 -5.31
C ILE A 162 4.73 -23.60 -5.03
N PRO A 163 5.98 -23.31 -5.41
CA PRO A 163 7.14 -24.15 -5.10
C PRO A 163 7.31 -24.30 -3.59
N LEU A 164 7.31 -25.53 -3.08
CA LEU A 164 7.42 -25.77 -1.64
C LEU A 164 8.81 -25.45 -1.08
N ALA A 165 9.85 -25.48 -1.93
CA ALA A 165 11.22 -25.11 -1.55
C ALA A 165 11.39 -23.64 -1.13
N LEU A 166 10.49 -22.76 -1.55
CA LEU A 166 10.56 -21.32 -1.28
C LEU A 166 9.56 -20.87 -0.20
N VAL A 167 8.76 -21.80 0.33
CA VAL A 167 7.78 -21.54 1.37
C VAL A 167 8.40 -21.82 2.74
N SER A 168 8.12 -20.96 3.71
CA SER A 168 8.57 -21.18 5.08
C SER A 168 7.75 -22.28 5.76
N LEU A 169 8.47 -23.22 6.37
CA LEU A 169 7.93 -24.42 7.00
C LEU A 169 8.32 -24.49 8.47
N GLU A 170 7.33 -24.45 9.35
CA GLU A 170 7.53 -24.59 10.79
C GLU A 170 7.28 -26.03 11.27
N PRO A 171 7.97 -26.49 12.33
CA PRO A 171 7.58 -27.72 13.01
C PRO A 171 6.13 -27.65 13.49
N ALA A 172 5.35 -28.69 13.20
CA ALA A 172 3.97 -28.82 13.62
C ALA A 172 3.72 -30.16 14.33
N GLY A 173 2.91 -30.12 15.39
CA GLY A 173 2.61 -31.27 16.25
C GLY A 173 3.59 -31.42 17.42
N ALA A 174 3.13 -32.07 18.51
CA ALA A 174 3.87 -32.21 19.77
C ALA A 174 5.25 -32.89 19.61
N ASP A 175 5.40 -33.73 18.59
CA ASP A 175 6.62 -34.51 18.34
C ASP A 175 7.51 -33.89 17.24
N GLY A 176 7.13 -32.76 16.66
CA GLY A 176 7.87 -32.12 15.55
C GLY A 176 7.98 -32.95 14.26
N THR A 177 7.18 -34.01 14.15
CA THR A 177 7.21 -34.98 13.04
C THR A 177 6.55 -34.47 11.76
N ARG A 178 5.95 -33.29 11.79
CA ARG A 178 5.38 -32.62 10.62
C ARG A 178 5.96 -31.23 10.46
N ARG A 179 5.96 -30.78 9.22
CA ARG A 179 6.26 -29.41 8.81
C ARG A 179 4.99 -28.79 8.27
N ALA A 180 4.59 -27.64 8.77
CA ALA A 180 3.43 -26.92 8.29
C ALA A 180 3.81 -25.57 7.68
N ALA A 181 3.14 -25.20 6.59
CA ALA A 181 3.16 -23.84 6.07
C ALA A 181 1.82 -23.16 6.35
N ARG A 182 1.86 -21.85 6.56
CA ARG A 182 0.69 -20.99 6.66
C ARG A 182 0.75 -19.96 5.55
N LEU A 183 -0.01 -20.21 4.50
CA LEU A 183 -0.12 -19.29 3.37
C LEU A 183 -1.56 -18.78 3.30
N THR A 184 -1.74 -17.55 2.86
CA THR A 184 -3.06 -16.98 2.58
C THR A 184 -3.06 -16.46 1.14
N ALA A 185 -4.06 -16.87 0.36
CA ALA A 185 -4.23 -16.41 -1.02
C ALA A 185 -5.46 -15.51 -1.16
N ARG A 186 -5.33 -14.46 -1.97
CA ARG A 186 -6.42 -13.57 -2.36
C ARG A 186 -6.33 -13.26 -3.85
N VAL A 187 -7.49 -13.01 -4.45
CA VAL A 187 -7.62 -12.71 -5.88
C VAL A 187 -8.30 -11.36 -6.05
N ALA A 188 -7.91 -10.60 -7.06
CA ALA A 188 -8.58 -9.38 -7.47
C ALA A 188 -8.84 -9.41 -8.98
N VAL A 189 -9.96 -8.83 -9.39
CA VAL A 189 -10.33 -8.68 -10.79
C VAL A 189 -10.54 -7.21 -11.11
N LEU A 190 -9.77 -6.67 -12.05
CA LEU A 190 -9.95 -5.34 -12.60
C LEU A 190 -10.70 -5.46 -13.94
N ASN A 191 -11.82 -4.74 -14.08
CA ASN A 191 -12.55 -4.65 -15.34
C ASN A 191 -12.11 -3.44 -16.19
N GLU A 192 -12.62 -3.33 -17.42
CA GLU A 192 -12.33 -2.20 -18.32
C GLU A 192 -12.75 -0.84 -17.77
N ALA A 193 -13.79 -0.80 -16.92
CA ALA A 193 -14.24 0.42 -16.24
C ALA A 193 -13.29 0.85 -15.10
N ARG A 194 -12.16 0.16 -14.89
CA ARG A 194 -11.20 0.35 -13.79
C ARG A 194 -11.78 0.10 -12.40
N HIS A 195 -12.85 -0.69 -12.31
CA HIS A 195 -13.36 -1.15 -11.03
C HIS A 195 -12.65 -2.44 -10.62
N ILE A 196 -12.14 -2.46 -9.39
CA ILE A 196 -11.50 -3.63 -8.79
C ILE A 196 -12.53 -4.36 -7.94
N ARG A 197 -12.67 -5.65 -8.17
CA ARG A 197 -13.40 -6.58 -7.29
C ARG A 197 -12.40 -7.43 -6.54
N LEU A 198 -12.42 -7.35 -5.22
CA LEU A 198 -11.61 -8.19 -4.35
C LEU A 198 -12.39 -9.48 -4.07
N GLY A 199 -11.76 -10.62 -4.34
CA GLY A 199 -12.26 -11.94 -3.96
C GLY A 199 -12.01 -12.23 -2.49
N GLU A 200 -12.66 -13.29 -1.99
CA GLU A 200 -12.46 -13.77 -0.63
C GLU A 200 -11.02 -14.28 -0.41
N SER A 201 -10.56 -14.17 0.83
CA SER A 201 -9.29 -14.75 1.26
C SER A 201 -9.45 -16.22 1.60
N GLY A 202 -8.63 -17.07 1.00
CA GLY A 202 -8.57 -18.50 1.29
C GLY A 202 -7.28 -18.86 2.02
N PRO A 203 -7.35 -19.46 3.24
CA PRO A 203 -6.16 -20.02 3.88
C PRO A 203 -5.71 -21.28 3.12
N ILE A 204 -4.40 -21.41 2.93
CA ILE A 204 -3.75 -22.57 2.32
C ILE A 204 -2.92 -23.23 3.43
N GLY A 205 -3.54 -24.21 4.10
CA GLY A 205 -2.87 -25.03 5.11
C GLY A 205 -2.08 -26.17 4.43
N ILE A 206 -0.77 -26.10 4.48
CA ILE A 206 0.12 -27.15 3.96
C ILE A 206 0.67 -27.93 5.17
N SER A 207 0.58 -29.25 5.14
CA SER A 207 1.13 -30.12 6.19
C SER A 207 1.86 -31.30 5.56
N ILE A 208 3.17 -31.38 5.82
CA ILE A 208 4.09 -32.33 5.20
C ILE A 208 4.70 -33.19 6.31
N PRO A 209 4.59 -34.53 6.25
CA PRO A 209 5.35 -35.42 7.14
C PRO A 209 6.86 -35.20 6.98
N ALA A 210 7.61 -35.16 8.09
CA ALA A 210 9.05 -34.91 8.05
C ALA A 210 9.82 -35.95 7.21
N ALA A 211 9.33 -37.20 7.16
CA ALA A 211 9.88 -38.27 6.34
C ALA A 211 9.80 -37.99 4.83
N ASP A 212 8.80 -37.21 4.39
CA ASP A 212 8.56 -36.88 2.99
C ASP A 212 9.07 -35.49 2.60
N LEU A 213 9.72 -34.78 3.53
CA LEU A 213 10.10 -33.38 3.36
C LEU A 213 10.99 -33.15 2.13
N GLU A 214 12.08 -33.90 1.99
CA GLU A 214 13.01 -33.74 0.86
C GLU A 214 12.31 -33.94 -0.49
N LYS A 215 11.41 -34.92 -0.57
CA LYS A 215 10.61 -35.18 -1.76
C LYS A 215 9.60 -34.06 -2.02
N ALA A 216 8.98 -33.53 -0.96
CA ALA A 216 8.01 -32.45 -1.06
C ALA A 216 8.66 -31.12 -1.48
N LEU A 217 9.88 -30.82 -1.03
CA LEU A 217 10.61 -29.61 -1.42
C LEU A 217 10.89 -29.55 -2.93
N GLY A 218 11.07 -30.69 -3.59
CA GLY A 218 11.19 -30.76 -5.06
C GLY A 218 9.86 -30.56 -5.82
N GLY A 219 8.75 -30.41 -5.12
CA GLY A 219 7.40 -30.31 -5.68
C GLY A 219 6.78 -28.92 -5.61
N PHE A 220 5.52 -28.85 -6.04
CA PHE A 220 4.71 -27.64 -6.00
C PHE A 220 3.37 -27.94 -5.33
N TRP A 221 2.87 -26.99 -4.54
CA TRP A 221 1.50 -26.98 -4.09
C TRP A 221 0.61 -26.33 -5.14
N ALA A 222 -0.53 -26.95 -5.43
CA ALA A 222 -1.49 -26.48 -6.42
C ALA A 222 -2.71 -25.88 -5.73
N TYR A 223 -2.81 -24.55 -5.72
CA TYR A 223 -4.00 -23.84 -5.25
C TYR A 223 -4.95 -23.59 -6.42
N ARG A 224 -6.20 -24.05 -6.29
CA ARG A 224 -7.25 -23.86 -7.30
C ARG A 224 -8.31 -22.93 -6.73
N ALA A 225 -8.68 -21.92 -7.51
CA ALA A 225 -9.80 -21.05 -7.18
C ALA A 225 -10.60 -20.77 -8.45
N GLU A 226 -11.87 -20.38 -8.28
CA GLU A 226 -12.72 -19.93 -9.38
C GLU A 226 -12.95 -18.44 -9.25
N VAL A 227 -12.87 -17.73 -10.38
CA VAL A 227 -12.92 -16.27 -10.42
C VAL A 227 -14.02 -15.83 -11.37
N GLU A 228 -14.93 -14.99 -10.87
CA GLU A 228 -15.99 -14.40 -11.69
C GLU A 228 -15.42 -13.29 -12.58
N VAL A 229 -15.43 -13.53 -13.89
CA VAL A 229 -15.06 -12.56 -14.91
C VAL A 229 -16.27 -12.13 -15.73
N GLY A 230 -16.43 -10.82 -15.88
CA GLY A 230 -17.44 -10.21 -16.75
C GLY A 230 -17.00 -10.18 -18.21
N ARG A 231 -17.77 -9.49 -19.06
CA ARG A 231 -17.43 -9.31 -20.50
C ARG A 231 -16.24 -8.34 -20.66
N GLY A 232 -15.57 -8.42 -21.80
CA GLY A 232 -14.43 -7.57 -22.15
C GLY A 232 -13.10 -8.07 -21.59
N THR A 233 -12.10 -7.22 -21.65
CA THR A 233 -10.75 -7.48 -21.14
C THR A 233 -10.73 -7.27 -19.63
N GLN A 234 -10.44 -8.33 -18.88
CA GLN A 234 -10.32 -8.26 -17.43
C GLN A 234 -8.95 -8.72 -17.00
N ARG A 235 -8.43 -8.06 -15.98
CA ARG A 235 -7.15 -8.44 -15.38
C ARG A 235 -7.40 -9.12 -14.06
N VAL A 236 -6.88 -10.33 -13.93
CA VAL A 236 -6.89 -11.10 -12.70
C VAL A 236 -5.52 -10.94 -12.05
N ALA A 237 -5.49 -10.44 -10.82
CA ALA A 237 -4.31 -10.43 -9.98
C ALA A 237 -4.49 -11.43 -8.85
N VAL A 238 -3.40 -12.11 -8.48
CA VAL A 238 -3.36 -13.05 -7.37
C VAL A 238 -2.24 -12.64 -6.44
N VAL A 239 -2.53 -12.63 -5.15
CA VAL A 239 -1.52 -12.47 -4.10
C VAL A 239 -1.51 -13.72 -3.24
N VAL A 240 -0.31 -14.16 -2.87
CA VAL A 240 -0.09 -15.18 -1.85
C VAL A 240 0.87 -14.59 -0.82
N SER A 241 0.46 -14.62 0.44
CA SER A 241 1.28 -14.19 1.57
C SER A 241 1.69 -15.40 2.41
N ASP A 242 2.98 -15.50 2.70
CA ASP A 242 3.53 -16.45 3.67
C ASP A 242 3.51 -15.79 5.05
N GLU A 243 2.71 -16.34 5.96
CA GLU A 243 2.52 -15.82 7.31
C GLU A 243 3.72 -16.07 8.21
N ILE A 244 4.50 -17.11 7.93
CA ILE A 244 5.70 -17.45 8.70
C ILE A 244 6.86 -16.55 8.25
N ALA A 245 7.05 -16.41 6.93
CA ALA A 245 8.14 -15.60 6.37
C ALA A 245 7.83 -14.10 6.34
N GLY A 246 6.56 -13.70 6.52
CA GLY A 246 6.08 -12.34 6.30
C GLY A 246 6.22 -11.85 4.85
N THR A 247 6.41 -12.78 3.90
CA THR A 247 6.71 -12.52 2.49
C THR A 247 5.42 -12.48 1.67
N VAL A 248 5.35 -11.60 0.68
CA VAL A 248 4.20 -11.44 -0.22
C VAL A 248 4.65 -11.64 -1.65
N SER A 249 3.92 -12.46 -2.41
CA SER A 249 4.14 -12.63 -3.84
C SER A 249 2.88 -12.31 -4.63
N THR A 250 3.02 -11.61 -5.75
CA THR A 250 1.94 -11.20 -6.64
C THR A 250 2.18 -11.68 -8.06
N LEU A 251 1.10 -12.09 -8.72
CA LEU A 251 1.05 -12.46 -10.13
C LEU A 251 -0.17 -11.82 -10.78
N THR A 252 -0.08 -11.57 -12.08
CA THR A 252 -1.18 -11.05 -12.89
C THR A 252 -1.38 -11.91 -14.12
N ALA A 253 -2.62 -11.98 -14.60
CA ALA A 253 -2.97 -12.55 -15.88
C ALA A 253 -4.13 -11.77 -16.49
N THR A 254 -4.19 -11.74 -17.81
CA THR A 254 -5.28 -11.10 -18.55
C THR A 254 -6.22 -12.15 -19.10
N VAL A 255 -7.51 -11.95 -18.90
CA VAL A 255 -8.59 -12.76 -19.44
C VAL A 255 -9.38 -11.90 -20.40
N GLU A 256 -9.42 -12.28 -21.67
CA GLU A 256 -10.27 -11.63 -22.66
C GLU A 256 -11.54 -12.46 -22.85
N ARG A 257 -12.70 -11.83 -22.70
CA ARG A 257 -13.97 -12.41 -23.14
C ARG A 257 -14.57 -11.61 -24.29
N PRO A 258 -14.92 -12.26 -25.42
CA PRO A 258 -15.57 -11.59 -26.52
C PRO A 258 -16.90 -10.96 -26.06
N VAL A 259 -17.13 -9.74 -26.52
CA VAL A 259 -18.38 -9.01 -26.31
C VAL A 259 -19.33 -9.46 -27.42
N GLU A 260 -20.10 -10.51 -27.19
CA GLU A 260 -21.20 -10.91 -28.09
C GLU A 260 -22.53 -10.24 -27.70
#